data_AF-A0A269TBJ3-F1
#
_entry.id   AF-A0A269TBJ3-F1
#
_cell.length_a   1.000
_cell.length_b   1.000
_cell.length_c   1.000
_cell.angle_alpha   90.00
_cell.angle_beta   90.00
_cell.angle_gamma   90.00
#
_symmetry.space_group_name_H-M   'P 1'
#
loop_
_entity.id
_entity.type
_entity.pdbx_description
1 polymer ?
#
loop_
_entity_poly.entity_id
_entity_poly.type
_entity_poly.pdbx_seq_one_letter_code
_entity_poly.pdbx_strand_id
1 'polypeptide(L)' 'MSATVAPWNLEPISVTIAEATRLLGFKDSKTVYNLIYQGKIKARKVGRVYLVSYASLKKLIEG' A
#
# COMPACT_ATOMS: atom_id res chain seq x y z
N MET A 1 16.66 -26.85 -6.13
CA MET A 1 15.41 -26.43 -6.80
C MET A 1 14.93 -25.15 -6.14
N SER A 2 15.36 -23.97 -6.62
CA SER A 2 14.79 -22.69 -6.19
C SER A 2 14.19 -22.05 -7.43
N ALA A 3 12.87 -22.13 -7.55
CA ALA A 3 12.16 -21.47 -8.62
C ALA A 3 12.25 -19.95 -8.40
N THR A 4 13.23 -19.31 -9.04
CA THR A 4 13.13 -17.89 -9.40
C THR A 4 12.02 -17.79 -10.43
N VAL A 5 10.77 -17.77 -9.96
CA VAL A 5 9.66 -17.33 -10.79
C VAL A 5 9.94 -15.85 -11.06
N ALA A 6 10.26 -15.50 -12.29
CA ALA A 6 10.19 -14.12 -12.72
C ALA A 6 8.82 -13.61 -12.28
N PRO A 7 8.73 -12.54 -11.46
CA PRO A 7 7.43 -12.06 -11.06
C PRO A 7 6.80 -11.51 -12.33
N TRP A 8 5.90 -12.29 -12.92
CA TRP A 8 4.80 -11.78 -13.71
C TRP A 8 4.37 -10.47 -13.04
N ASN A 9 4.30 -9.39 -13.80
CA ASN A 9 4.05 -8.01 -13.36
C ASN A 9 2.68 -7.88 -12.69
N LEU A 10 2.53 -8.54 -11.54
CA LEU A 10 1.30 -8.75 -10.81
C LEU A 10 1.19 -7.62 -9.81
N GLU A 11 0.20 -6.78 -10.04
CA GLU A 11 -0.11 -5.71 -9.12
C GLU A 11 -0.62 -6.31 -7.80
N PRO A 12 -0.06 -5.90 -6.66
CA PRO A 12 -0.50 -6.41 -5.38
C PRO A 12 -1.94 -5.94 -5.10
N ILE A 13 -2.76 -6.80 -4.50
CA ILE A 13 -4.13 -6.43 -4.09
C ILE A 13 -4.07 -5.40 -2.95
N SER A 14 -3.16 -5.62 -2.01
CA SER A 14 -2.92 -4.74 -0.87
C SER A 14 -1.46 -4.77 -0.44
N VAL A 15 -0.99 -3.68 0.14
CA VAL A 15 0.35 -3.52 0.68
C VAL A 15 0.31 -3.15 2.16
N THR A 16 1.41 -3.37 2.88
CA THR A 16 1.54 -2.91 4.27
C THR A 16 1.68 -1.38 4.31
N ILE A 17 1.53 -0.78 5.50
CA ILE A 17 1.80 0.66 5.67
C ILE A 17 3.23 1.01 5.30
N ALA A 18 4.22 0.21 5.76
CA ALA A 18 5.62 0.47 5.46
C ALA A 18 5.88 0.47 3.96
N GLU A 19 5.28 -0.48 3.24
CA GLU A 19 5.42 -0.57 1.79
C GLU A 19 4.66 0.56 1.09
N ALA A 20 3.46 0.94 1.55
CA ALA A 20 2.75 2.10 1.04
C ALA A 20 3.55 3.40 1.24
N THR A 21 4.18 3.57 2.40
CA THR A 21 5.07 4.71 2.70
C THR A 21 6.23 4.76 1.71
N ARG A 22 6.87 3.61 1.45
CA ARG A 22 7.96 3.49 0.49
C ARG A 22 7.49 3.80 -0.93
N LEU A 23 6.39 3.21 -1.37
CA LEU A 23 5.86 3.36 -2.74
C LEU A 23 5.41 4.79 -3.05
N LEU A 24 4.82 5.49 -2.06
CA LEU A 24 4.44 6.89 -2.20
C LEU A 24 5.63 7.86 -2.03
N GLY A 25 6.82 7.36 -1.68
CA GLY A 25 8.01 8.18 -1.45
C GLY A 25 7.95 9.03 -0.17
N PHE A 26 7.12 8.66 0.80
CA PHE A 26 7.04 9.38 2.08
C PHE A 26 8.18 8.97 3.02
N LYS A 27 8.64 9.94 3.82
CA LYS A 27 9.65 9.70 4.85
C LYS A 27 9.08 9.02 6.11
N ASP A 28 7.80 9.22 6.41
CA ASP A 28 7.15 8.70 7.62
C ASP A 28 5.78 8.07 7.31
N SER A 29 5.52 6.97 8.01
CA SER A 29 4.25 6.24 8.04
C SER A 29 3.07 7.07 8.54
N LYS A 30 3.30 8.08 9.38
CA LYS A 30 2.23 8.98 9.87
C LYS A 30 1.46 9.64 8.75
N THR A 31 2.12 10.01 7.65
CA THR A 31 1.47 10.60 6.49
C THR A 31 0.47 9.62 5.87
N VAL A 32 0.83 8.34 5.75
CA VAL A 32 -0.07 7.29 5.24
C VAL A 32 -1.25 7.07 6.19
N TYR A 33 -1.02 7.04 7.50
CA TYR A 33 -2.11 6.98 8.49
C TYR A 33 -3.06 8.17 8.36
N ASN A 34 -2.55 9.39 8.23
CA ASN A 34 -3.36 10.59 8.06
C ASN A 34 -4.21 10.50 6.80
N LEU A 35 -3.67 10.00 5.70
CA LEU A 35 -4.43 9.81 4.45
C LEU A 35 -5.55 8.76 4.59
N ILE A 36 -5.30 7.71 5.38
CA ILE A 36 -6.34 6.71 5.73
C ILE A 36 -7.43 7.36 6.57
N TYR A 37 -7.08 8.14 7.60
CA TYR A 37 -8.04 8.84 8.45
C TYR A 37 -8.84 9.91 7.70
N GLN A 38 -8.21 10.60 6.75
CA GLN A 38 -8.87 11.55 5.85
C GLN A 38 -9.78 10.87 4.80
N GLY A 39 -9.76 9.53 4.72
CA GLY A 39 -10.53 8.77 3.74
C GLY A 39 -9.99 8.85 2.30
N LYS A 40 -8.81 9.43 2.11
CA LYS A 40 -8.15 9.59 0.80
C LYS A 40 -7.60 8.27 0.27
N ILE A 41 -7.17 7.38 1.17
CA ILE A 41 -6.74 6.02 0.81
C ILE A 41 -7.58 5.00 1.57
N LYS A 42 -8.01 3.94 0.89
CA LYS A 42 -8.71 2.81 1.50
C LYS A 42 -7.73 1.83 2.14
N ALA A 43 -7.93 1.54 3.42
CA ALA A 43 -7.20 0.52 4.15
C ALA A 43 -8.14 -0.26 5.08
N ARG A 44 -7.76 -1.51 5.38
CA ARG A 44 -8.48 -2.37 6.31
C ARG A 44 -7.53 -2.83 7.41
N LYS A 45 -7.94 -2.69 8.68
CA LYS A 45 -7.23 -3.28 9.81
C LYS A 45 -7.48 -4.78 9.83
N VAL A 46 -6.42 -5.58 9.78
CA VAL A 46 -6.46 -7.04 9.83
C VAL A 46 -5.49 -7.49 10.93
N GLY A 47 -6.05 -7.91 12.06
CA GLY A 47 -5.27 -8.23 13.25
C GLY A 47 -4.45 -7.03 13.74
N ARG A 48 -3.12 -7.19 13.77
CA ARG A 48 -2.17 -6.19 14.24
C ARG A 48 -1.65 -5.25 13.15
N VAL A 49 -2.03 -5.46 11.89
CA VAL A 49 -1.53 -4.68 10.74
C VAL A 49 -2.67 -4.00 10.00
N TYR A 50 -2.35 -2.97 9.24
CA TYR A 50 -3.24 -2.43 8.21
C TYR A 50 -2.79 -2.92 6.84
N LEU A 51 -3.78 -3.35 6.06
CA LEU A 51 -3.62 -3.65 4.64
C LEU A 51 -4.20 -2.47 3.85
N VAL A 52 -3.35 -1.81 3.09
CA VAL A 52 -3.67 -0.65 2.28
C VAL A 52 -3.97 -1.12 0.87
N SER A 53 -5.12 -0.73 0.31
CA SER A 53 -5.49 -1.11 -1.05
C SER A 53 -4.55 -0.45 -2.06
N TYR A 54 -3.87 -1.25 -2.88
CA TYR A 54 -2.95 -0.73 -3.87
C TYR A 54 -3.68 0.09 -4.96
N ALA A 55 -4.87 -0.35 -5.38
CA ALA A 55 -5.71 0.41 -6.31
C ALA A 55 -6.05 1.81 -5.78
N SER A 56 -6.32 1.93 -4.48
CA SER A 56 -6.57 3.24 -3.85
C SER A 56 -5.33 4.13 -3.79
N LEU A 57 -4.12 3.54 -3.71
CA LEU A 57 -2.86 4.28 -3.77
C LEU A 57 -2.64 4.86 -5.17
N LYS A 58 -2.85 4.06 -6.21
CA LYS A 58 -2.77 4.54 -7.59
C LYS A 58 -3.77 5.65 -7.88
N LYS A 59 -5.03 5.45 -7.48
CA LYS A 59 -6.09 6.45 -7.65
C LYS A 59 -5.75 7.79 -6.99
N LEU A 60 -5.03 7.78 -5.86
CA LEU A 60 -4.60 9.01 -5.21
C LEU A 60 -3.66 9.86 -6.11
N ILE A 61 -2.85 9.21 -6.95
CA ILE A 61 -1.86 9.86 -7.81
C ILE A 61 -2.41 10.14 -9.21
N GLU A 62 -3.21 9.22 -9.75
CA GLU A 62 -3.74 9.29 -11.12
C GLU A 62 -5.02 10.14 -11.24
N GLY A 63 -5.76 10.35 -10.14
CA GLY A 63 -7.00 11.15 -10.10
C GLY A 63 -8.28 10.35 -10.33
#